data_AF-A0A7X8U2R5-F1
#
_entry.id   AF-A0A7X8U2R5-F1
#
_cell.length_a   1.000
_cell.length_b   1.000
_cell.length_c   1.000
_cell.angle_alpha   90.00
_cell.angle_beta   90.00
_cell.angle_gamma   90.00
#
_symmetry.space_group_name_H-M   'P 1'
#
loop_
_entity.id
_entity.type
_entity.pdbx_description
1 polymer ?
#
loop_
_entity_poly.entity_id
_entity_poly.type
_entity_poly.pdbx_seq_one_letter_code
_entity_poly.pdbx_strand_id
1 'polypeptide(L)' 'MAEKALSNWEPLMNTLMGLFMFMGCATFKGDQIYLYKHIWTRRYLNLDGKGQAYQFENGVYKPVSMPDALSHAFS' A
#
# COMPACT_ATOMS: atom_id res chain seq x y z
N MET A 1 -1.99 13.47 -23.35
CA MET A 1 -0.67 13.08 -22.80
C MET A 1 -0.76 12.22 -21.54
N ALA A 2 -1.73 12.42 -20.64
CA ALA A 2 -1.92 11.56 -19.44
C ALA A 2 -2.34 10.11 -19.76
N GLU A 3 -3.17 9.92 -20.79
CA GLU A 3 -3.70 8.60 -21.20
C GLU A 3 -2.60 7.61 -21.65
N LYS A 4 -1.59 8.11 -22.36
CA LYS A 4 -0.42 7.33 -22.81
C LYS A 4 0.55 6.98 -21.68
N ALA A 5 0.52 7.74 -20.58
CA ALA A 5 1.35 7.45 -19.42
C ALA A 5 0.76 6.26 -18.64
N LEU A 6 -0.55 6.27 -18.39
CA LEU A 6 -1.25 5.18 -17.70
C LEU A 6 -1.10 3.83 -18.44
N SER A 7 -1.13 3.82 -19.78
CA SER A 7 -0.95 2.58 -20.56
C SER A 7 0.41 1.92 -20.34
N ASN A 8 1.46 2.70 -20.05
CA ASN A 8 2.81 2.15 -19.80
C ASN A 8 2.96 1.63 -18.37
N TRP A 9 2.13 2.09 -17.44
CA TRP A 9 2.11 1.65 -16.04
C TRP A 9 1.20 0.44 -15.80
N GLU A 10 0.22 0.23 -16.69
CA GLU A 10 -0.75 -0.85 -16.59
C GLU A 10 -0.11 -2.25 -16.39
N PRO A 11 0.95 -2.64 -17.11
CA PRO A 11 1.60 -3.94 -16.88
C PRO A 11 2.16 -4.08 -15.46
N LEU A 12 2.76 -3.02 -14.92
CA LEU A 12 3.31 -3.01 -13.56
C LEU A 12 2.19 -3.05 -12.52
N MET A 13 1.14 -2.24 -12.72
CA MET A 13 -0.04 -2.23 -11.85
C MET A 13 -0.69 -3.61 -11.78
N ASN A 14 -0.94 -4.23 -12.93
CA ASN A 14 -1.56 -5.57 -13.00
C ASN A 14 -0.70 -6.64 -12.32
N THR A 15 0.63 -6.57 -12.48
CA THR A 15 1.56 -7.53 -11.86
C THR A 15 1.62 -7.35 -10.34
N LEU A 16 1.72 -6.12 -9.86
CA LEU A 16 1.80 -5.84 -8.42
C LEU A 16 0.46 -6.03 -7.71
N MET A 17 -0.66 -5.61 -8.31
CA MET A 17 -1.98 -5.75 -7.70
C MET A 17 -2.35 -7.20 -7.42
N GLY A 18 -1.91 -8.15 -8.26
CA GLY A 18 -2.12 -9.58 -8.03
C GLY A 18 -1.43 -10.14 -6.77
N LEU A 19 -0.45 -9.42 -6.21
CA LEU A 19 0.28 -9.83 -5.01
C LEU A 19 -0.37 -9.32 -3.71
N PHE A 20 -1.38 -8.45 -3.81
CA PHE A 20 -2.00 -7.82 -2.64
C PHE A 20 -3.51 -7.99 -2.62
N MET A 21 -4.03 -8.27 -1.42
CA MET A 21 -5.46 -8.36 -1.15
C MET A 21 -5.91 -7.11 -0.39
N PHE A 22 -6.93 -6.43 -0.88
CA PHE A 22 -7.58 -5.36 -0.11
C PHE A 22 -8.31 -5.95 1.11
N MET A 23 -8.01 -5.44 2.29
CA MET A 23 -8.54 -5.94 3.57
C MET A 23 -9.48 -4.97 4.27
N GLY A 24 -9.71 -3.78 3.71
CA GLY A 24 -10.55 -2.74 4.30
C GLY A 24 -9.79 -1.44 4.55
N CYS A 25 -10.37 -0.59 5.39
CA CYS A 25 -9.83 0.72 5.71
C CYS A 25 -9.85 0.99 7.22
N ALA A 26 -8.94 1.84 7.69
CA ALA A 26 -8.88 2.37 9.05
C ALA A 26 -8.76 3.90 9.03
N THR A 27 -9.29 4.58 10.04
CA THR A 27 -9.18 6.05 10.15
C THR A 27 -8.05 6.42 11.09
N PHE A 28 -7.14 7.30 10.65
CA PHE A 28 -6.02 7.79 11.45
C PHE A 28 -5.84 9.28 11.23
N LYS A 29 -5.94 10.08 12.31
CA LYS A 29 -5.77 11.54 12.28
C LYS A 29 -6.63 12.27 11.23
N GLY A 30 -7.79 11.71 10.89
CA GLY A 30 -8.71 12.25 9.88
C GLY A 30 -8.48 11.74 8.46
N ASP A 31 -7.38 11.02 8.20
CA ASP A 31 -7.11 10.37 6.92
C ASP A 31 -7.60 8.93 6.92
N GLN A 32 -8.03 8.46 5.74
CA GLN A 32 -8.35 7.06 5.51
C GLN A 32 -7.08 6.32 5.10
N ILE A 33 -6.75 5.28 5.85
CA ILE A 33 -5.69 4.32 5.52
C ILE A 33 -6.34 3.09 4.91
N TYR A 34 -5.88 2.69 3.73
CA TYR A 34 -6.26 1.49 3.00
C TYR A 34 -5.27 0.37 3.31
N LEU A 35 -5.79 -0.83 3.62
CA LEU A 35 -5.00 -1.95 4.10
C LEU A 35 -4.86 -3.00 2.99
N TYR A 36 -3.64 -3.19 2.49
CA TYR A 36 -3.33 -4.17 1.46
C TYR A 36 -2.45 -5.27 2.03
N LYS A 37 -2.96 -6.51 2.07
CA LYS A 37 -2.23 -7.65 2.60
C LYS A 37 -1.52 -8.39 1.50
N HIS A 38 -0.20 -8.50 1.59
CA HIS A 38 0.59 -9.29 0.66
C HIS A 38 0.22 -10.79 0.76
N ILE A 39 -0.01 -11.45 -0.36
CA ILE A 39 -0.60 -12.79 -0.42
C ILE A 39 0.32 -13.84 0.24
N TRP A 40 1.63 -13.73 0.02
CA TRP A 40 2.63 -14.71 0.45
C TRP A 40 3.08 -14.50 1.89
N THR A 41 3.56 -13.30 2.21
CA THR A 41 4.13 -12.96 3.53
C THR A 41 3.07 -12.65 4.57
N ARG A 42 1.83 -12.39 4.13
CA ARG A 42 0.68 -11.99 4.97
C ARG A 42 0.88 -10.64 5.68
N ARG A 43 1.91 -9.88 5.31
CA ARG A 43 2.22 -8.55 5.85
C ARG A 43 1.43 -7.47 5.13
N TYR A 44 1.23 -6.34 5.81
CA TYR A 44 0.41 -5.25 5.29
C TYR A 44 1.26 -4.13 4.70
N LEU A 45 0.86 -3.67 3.52
CA LEU A 45 1.16 -2.36 2.98
C LEU A 45 -0.05 -1.47 3.27
N ASN A 46 0.12 -0.46 4.15
CA ASN A 46 -0.96 0.47 4.48
C ASN A 46 -0.68 1.83 3.85
N LEU A 47 -1.63 2.37 3.10
CA LEU A 47 -1.47 3.61 2.35
C LEU A 47 -2.62 4.56 2.63
N ASP A 48 -2.39 5.88 2.67
CA ASP A 48 -3.50 6.84 2.57
C ASP A 48 -3.84 7.20 1.11
N GLY A 49 -4.87 8.02 0.92
CA GLY A 49 -5.31 8.47 -0.42
C GLY A 49 -4.29 9.34 -1.18
N LYS A 50 -3.20 9.77 -0.54
CA LYS A 50 -2.10 10.52 -1.16
C LYS A 50 -0.88 9.64 -1.46
N GLY A 51 -0.94 8.35 -1.10
CA GLY A 51 0.15 7.40 -1.29
C GLY A 51 1.20 7.42 -0.18
N GLN A 52 0.97 8.11 0.95
CA GLN A 52 1.85 8.01 2.11
C GLN A 52 1.68 6.62 2.74
N ALA A 53 2.81 5.96 3.01
CA ALA A 53 2.82 4.64 3.63
C ALA A 53 2.84 4.71 5.16
N TYR A 54 2.21 3.72 5.79
CA TYR A 54 2.14 3.60 7.24
C TYR A 54 2.42 2.18 7.72
N GLN A 55 3.07 2.07 8.87
CA GLN A 55 3.19 0.84 9.61
C GLN A 55 2.36 0.91 10.89
N PHE A 56 1.63 -0.16 11.19
CA PHE A 56 0.86 -0.26 12.42
C PHE A 56 1.69 -0.96 13.48
N GLU A 57 2.07 -0.23 14.52
CA GLU A 57 2.91 -0.74 15.61
C GLU A 57 2.33 -0.26 16.94
N ASN A 58 2.27 -1.14 17.93
CA ASN A 58 1.83 -0.79 19.29
C ASN A 58 0.49 -0.04 19.33
N GLY A 59 -0.45 -0.44 18.47
CA GLY A 59 -1.80 0.14 18.44
C GLY A 59 -1.93 1.45 17.67
N VAL A 60 -0.87 1.95 17.02
CA VAL A 60 -0.88 3.23 16.30
C VAL A 60 -0.22 3.13 14.93
N TYR A 61 -0.74 3.89 13.96
CA TYR A 61 -0.09 4.06 12.67
C TYR A 61 1.06 5.06 12.75
N LYS A 62 2.21 4.70 12.16
CA LYS A 62 3.37 5.56 12.01
C LYS A 62 3.68 5.74 10.52
N PRO A 63 3.92 6.97 10.05
CA PRO A 63 4.35 7.18 8.67
C PRO A 63 5.73 6.55 8.46
N VAL A 64 5.90 5.87 7.33
CA VAL A 64 7.16 5.26 6.91
C VAL A 64 7.45 5.62 5.45
N SER A 65 8.68 5.40 5.00
CA SER A 65 9.00 5.56 3.59
C SER A 65 8.34 4.43 2.76
N MET A 66 8.04 4.70 1.48
CA MET A 66 7.53 3.66 0.58
C MET A 66 8.53 2.49 0.41
N PRO A 67 9.85 2.71 0.23
CA PRO A 67 10.83 1.62 0.18
C PRO A 67 10.83 0.72 1.42
N ASP A 68 10.69 1.30 2.62
CA ASP A 68 10.63 0.51 3.86
C ASP A 68 9.34 -0.29 3.94
N ALA A 69 8.21 0.31 3.56
CA ALA A 69 6.92 -0.36 3.53
C ALA A 69 6.90 -1.54 2.55
N LEU A 70 7.50 -1.39 1.37
CA LEU A 70 7.64 -2.47 0.40
C LEU A 70 8.60 -3.56 0.92
N SER A 71 9.77 -3.19 1.45
CA SER A 71 10.70 -4.16 2.04
C SER A 71 10.05 -4.96 3.16
N HIS A 72 9.23 -4.31 3.99
CA HIS A 72 8.44 -4.98 5.02
C HIS A 72 7.42 -5.94 4.40
N ALA A 73 6.64 -5.49 3.42
CA ALA A 73 5.60 -6.29 2.79
C ALA A 73 6.15 -7.54 2.08
N PHE A 74 7.34 -7.46 1.49
CA PHE A 74 7.95 -8.55 0.71
C PHE A 74 8.91 -9.47 1.48
N SER A 75 9.16 -9.23 2.78
CA SER A 75 10.02 -10.09 3.62
C SER A 75 9.28 -11.09 4.49
#